data_AF-U1JC32-F1
#
_entry.id   AF-U1JC32-F1
#
_cell.length_a   1.000
_cell.length_b   1.000
_cell.length_c   1.000
_cell.angle_alpha   90.00
_cell.angle_beta   90.00
_cell.angle_gamma   90.00
#
_symmetry.space_group_name_H-M   'P 1'
#
loop_
_entity.id
_entity.type
_entity.pdbx_description
1 polymer ?
#
loop_
_entity_poly.entity_id
_entity_poly.type
_entity_poly.pdbx_seq_one_letter_code
_entity_poly.pdbx_strand_id
1 'polypeptide(L)'
;MPDCNNNLPMMLLSPMIRRAEQHQVCVQLATSSATQISFSVSGYDVNSEQTTLVLGKYCYLHTVIVTPEQGDFVTDKALGYEVYFDDRAQPLDELCYEGLSSPQFIIPKQLTKVLHGSCRNPHHSSKDSLVMADTQLESFRKQGQSGPSLLLMSGDQIYADDVAGAMLLAIHQLIERLGLYKETLNGLGPLEDITKQLFNREKILPKTPWQACSKRSMSYWTKTDDPHFTSMHACNHLMHFEEFIAYYLLAFSPVVWTLIDTDKISYKEQYPAKRQKFYDEWLVLQEFITGLSSTQRLFANISTLMMFDDHDVTDDWNLTAQWEQAIASNAASSRIIHNGLLSYWLFQGLGNDAMVDSKTLLAPFKASLVEGQWQFSTLDKELQRFGRWHFCLDTFPKVVVLDTRTHRWRNEQNFAEPSGLMDWEMLMELQETLINHEAVILVSPPPVFGVKSIEAIQAAFNICGQPLMVDVENWMAHEGSAKKLLDIFKRADTPKETIILSGDVHYSFCFSVQSRFGRHHNRIWQLTASGIKNEFPKKLIACLDKLDSIFYGPWSPLNFFTKRWQMEVNKHPVYHATKKQPYLVSNSAISLISLKQGKLAKYELWHGDGSINQFCLDLE
;
A
#
# COMPACT_ATOMS: atom_id res chain seq x y z
N MET A 1 -37.68 -18.28 -2.74
CA MET A 1 -38.16 -17.99 -1.38
C MET A 1 -37.37 -16.79 -0.89
N PRO A 2 -37.98 -15.75 -0.28
CA PRO A 2 -37.19 -14.74 0.40
C PRO A 2 -36.53 -15.41 1.61
N ASP A 3 -35.20 -15.39 1.67
CA ASP A 3 -34.42 -16.01 2.76
C ASP A 3 -34.72 -15.29 4.09
N CYS A 4 -35.69 -15.80 4.85
CA CYS A 4 -36.14 -15.26 6.13
C CYS A 4 -35.15 -15.47 7.29
N ASN A 5 -33.82 -15.46 7.09
CA ASN A 5 -32.88 -15.76 8.19
C ASN A 5 -31.49 -15.09 8.20
N ASN A 6 -31.25 -14.00 7.45
CA ASN A 6 -29.97 -13.29 7.53
C ASN A 6 -30.16 -11.81 7.88
N ASN A 7 -30.14 -11.49 9.18
CA ASN A 7 -30.05 -10.12 9.65
C ASN A 7 -28.59 -9.64 9.46
N LEU A 8 -28.21 -9.31 8.23
CA LEU A 8 -26.89 -8.73 7.94
C LEU A 8 -26.89 -7.24 8.31
N PRO A 9 -25.80 -6.71 8.88
CA PRO A 9 -25.65 -5.28 9.10
C PRO A 9 -25.72 -4.57 7.75
N MET A 10 -26.39 -3.41 7.73
CA MET A 10 -26.59 -2.64 6.51
C MET A 10 -25.26 -2.14 5.94
N MET A 11 -24.39 -1.61 6.82
CA MET A 11 -23.05 -1.11 6.48
C MET A 11 -22.03 -2.22 6.73
N LEU A 12 -21.35 -2.68 5.68
CA LEU A 12 -20.29 -3.70 5.74
C LEU A 12 -18.90 -3.06 5.86
N LEU A 13 -18.69 -1.93 5.20
CA LEU A 13 -17.50 -1.09 5.29
C LEU A 13 -17.98 0.34 5.49
N SER A 14 -17.44 1.03 6.49
CA SER A 14 -17.85 2.41 6.79
C SER A 14 -17.35 3.41 5.74
N PRO A 15 -17.85 4.65 5.77
CA PRO A 15 -17.31 5.74 4.97
C PRO A 15 -15.80 5.88 5.20
N MET A 16 -15.04 5.76 4.13
CA MET A 16 -13.62 6.08 4.04
C MET A 16 -13.48 7.31 3.15
N ILE A 17 -12.93 8.38 3.69
CA ILE A 17 -12.63 9.59 2.93
C ILE A 17 -11.39 9.31 2.09
N ARG A 18 -11.57 9.05 0.79
CA ARG A 18 -10.46 8.67 -0.10
C ARG A 18 -9.69 9.90 -0.56
N ARG A 19 -10.40 10.86 -1.14
CA ARG A 19 -9.81 12.06 -1.73
C ARG A 19 -10.69 13.26 -1.43
N ALA A 20 -10.14 14.26 -0.77
CA ALA A 20 -10.85 15.48 -0.40
C ALA A 20 -10.21 16.69 -1.09
N GLU A 21 -10.94 17.30 -2.02
CA GLU A 21 -10.53 18.47 -2.80
C GLU A 21 -11.60 19.57 -2.68
N GLN A 22 -11.23 20.81 -3.00
CA GLN A 22 -12.12 21.96 -2.78
C GLN A 22 -13.43 21.86 -3.58
N HIS A 23 -13.42 21.21 -4.74
CA HIS A 23 -14.60 21.06 -5.59
C HIS A 23 -15.34 19.73 -5.38
N GLN A 24 -14.71 18.73 -4.74
CA GLN A 24 -15.33 17.42 -4.54
C GLN A 24 -14.67 16.60 -3.44
N VAL A 25 -15.43 15.69 -2.85
CA VAL A 25 -14.94 14.69 -1.90
C VAL A 25 -15.38 13.31 -2.37
N CYS A 26 -14.40 12.42 -2.57
CA CYS A 26 -14.63 11.03 -2.91
C CYS A 26 -14.67 10.18 -1.63
N VAL A 27 -15.80 9.50 -1.41
CA VAL A 27 -16.02 8.62 -0.27
C VAL A 27 -16.31 7.20 -0.76
N GLN A 28 -15.69 6.21 -0.13
CA GLN A 28 -15.97 4.79 -0.39
C GLN A 28 -16.59 4.11 0.83
N LEU A 29 -17.56 3.23 0.59
CA LEU A 29 -18.22 2.41 1.61
C LEU A 29 -18.84 1.17 0.97
N ALA A 30 -19.22 0.17 1.78
CA ALA A 30 -19.91 -1.03 1.29
C ALA A 30 -21.16 -1.35 2.10
N THR A 31 -22.20 -1.83 1.44
CA THR A 31 -23.46 -2.21 2.07
C THR A 31 -23.88 -3.64 1.73
N SER A 32 -24.79 -4.21 2.51
CA SER A 32 -25.32 -5.56 2.31
C SER A 32 -26.54 -5.63 1.39
N SER A 33 -27.06 -4.49 0.93
CA SER A 33 -28.20 -4.42 0.01
C SER A 33 -28.08 -3.23 -0.95
N ALA A 34 -28.79 -3.27 -2.09
CA ALA A 34 -28.80 -2.14 -3.01
C ALA A 34 -29.42 -0.90 -2.35
N THR A 35 -28.63 0.15 -2.18
CA THR A 35 -28.96 1.32 -1.35
C THR A 35 -28.63 2.61 -2.10
N GLN A 36 -29.49 3.62 -2.03
CA GLN A 36 -29.14 4.98 -2.46
C GLN A 36 -28.42 5.70 -1.31
N ILE A 37 -27.26 6.28 -1.61
CA ILE A 37 -26.37 6.90 -0.63
C ILE A 37 -26.22 8.37 -0.98
N SER A 38 -26.54 9.21 -0.01
CA SER A 38 -26.28 10.65 -0.06
C SER A 38 -25.57 11.12 1.21
N PHE A 39 -24.90 12.26 1.10
CA PHE A 39 -24.15 12.88 2.18
C PHE A 39 -24.73 14.27 2.47
N SER A 40 -24.65 14.69 3.73
CA SER A 40 -24.71 16.11 4.10
C SER A 40 -23.32 16.56 4.53
N VAL A 41 -22.96 17.82 4.23
CA VAL A 41 -21.71 18.42 4.69
C VAL A 41 -22.04 19.71 5.42
N SER A 42 -21.51 19.87 6.63
CA SER A 42 -21.84 20.98 7.53
C SER A 42 -21.58 22.33 6.86
N GLY A 43 -22.64 23.11 6.66
CA GLY A 43 -22.58 24.44 6.05
C GLY A 43 -22.63 24.47 4.52
N TYR A 44 -22.92 23.35 3.87
CA TYR A 44 -23.01 23.25 2.41
C TYR A 44 -24.23 22.45 1.97
N ASP A 45 -24.94 22.96 0.95
CA ASP A 45 -25.82 22.15 0.13
C ASP A 45 -24.97 21.36 -0.86
N VAL A 46 -25.15 20.04 -0.92
CA VAL A 46 -24.27 19.15 -1.69
C VAL A 46 -25.06 18.19 -2.57
N ASN A 47 -24.49 17.87 -3.73
CA ASN A 47 -24.93 16.77 -4.57
C ASN A 47 -24.06 15.52 -4.33
N SER A 48 -24.68 14.34 -4.37
CA SER A 48 -24.00 13.05 -4.20
C SER A 48 -24.14 12.22 -5.49
N GLU A 49 -23.06 12.08 -6.25
CA GLU A 49 -23.02 11.19 -7.41
C GLU A 49 -22.50 9.81 -7.00
N GLN A 50 -23.39 8.82 -6.98
CA GLN A 50 -23.07 7.46 -6.55
C GLN A 50 -22.77 6.53 -7.73
N THR A 51 -21.67 5.79 -7.63
CA THR A 51 -21.40 4.59 -8.43
C THR A 51 -21.44 3.35 -7.54
N THR A 52 -22.25 2.36 -7.94
CA THR A 52 -22.38 1.07 -7.23
C THR A 52 -21.84 -0.08 -8.08
N LEU A 53 -21.06 -0.95 -7.44
CA LEU A 53 -20.55 -2.21 -7.98
C LEU A 53 -21.09 -3.37 -7.12
N VAL A 54 -21.79 -4.31 -7.77
CA VAL A 54 -22.38 -5.47 -7.09
C VAL A 54 -21.33 -6.59 -7.08
N LEU A 55 -20.77 -6.89 -5.92
CA LEU A 55 -19.69 -7.86 -5.74
C LEU A 55 -20.19 -9.23 -5.25
N GLY A 56 -21.41 -9.27 -4.72
CA GLY A 56 -22.09 -10.49 -4.30
C GLY A 56 -23.57 -10.25 -4.07
N LYS A 57 -24.28 -11.30 -3.62
CA LYS A 57 -25.71 -11.20 -3.28
C LYS A 57 -25.97 -10.14 -2.20
N TYR A 58 -25.07 -10.06 -1.23
CA TYR A 58 -25.13 -9.15 -0.09
C TYR A 58 -23.86 -8.31 0.03
N CYS A 59 -23.26 -7.90 -1.08
CA CYS A 59 -22.07 -7.03 -1.06
C CYS A 59 -22.13 -6.04 -2.22
N TYR A 60 -22.32 -4.77 -1.87
CA TYR A 60 -22.40 -3.65 -2.79
C TYR A 60 -21.33 -2.65 -2.40
N LEU A 61 -20.32 -2.45 -3.25
CA LEU A 61 -19.29 -1.44 -3.06
C LEU A 61 -19.75 -0.13 -3.71
N HIS A 62 -19.65 0.96 -2.97
CA HIS A 62 -20.08 2.28 -3.40
C HIS A 62 -18.90 3.25 -3.40
N THR A 63 -18.78 4.00 -4.48
CA THR A 63 -17.95 5.21 -4.55
C THR A 63 -18.88 6.39 -4.77
N VAL A 64 -18.86 7.36 -3.88
CA VAL A 64 -19.74 8.54 -3.91
C VAL A 64 -18.88 9.78 -4.04
N ILE A 65 -19.14 10.57 -5.09
CA ILE A 65 -18.52 11.87 -5.30
C ILE A 65 -19.48 12.94 -4.76
N VAL A 66 -19.08 13.59 -3.68
CA VAL A 66 -19.85 14.65 -3.02
C VAL A 66 -19.32 16.00 -3.50
N THR A 67 -20.20 16.84 -4.06
CA THR A 67 -19.85 18.15 -4.63
C THR A 67 -20.73 19.25 -4.03
N PRO A 68 -20.21 20.45 -3.76
CA PRO A 68 -21.03 21.57 -3.31
C PRO A 68 -21.91 22.06 -4.47
N GLU A 69 -23.19 22.36 -4.21
CA GLU A 69 -24.07 22.91 -5.25
C GLU A 69 -23.65 24.32 -5.68
N GLN A 70 -23.01 25.08 -4.79
CA GLN A 70 -22.53 26.44 -5.04
C GLN A 70 -21.14 26.66 -4.42
N GLY A 71 -20.25 27.27 -5.21
CA GLY A 71 -18.89 27.61 -4.77
C GLY A 71 -18.01 26.37 -4.55
N ASP A 72 -17.01 26.52 -3.69
CA ASP A 72 -16.09 25.46 -3.30
C ASP A 72 -16.20 25.20 -1.79
N PHE A 73 -15.91 23.98 -1.37
CA PHE A 73 -15.70 23.67 0.04
C PHE A 73 -14.54 24.50 0.62
N VAL A 74 -14.66 24.87 1.89
CA VAL A 74 -13.60 25.57 2.61
C VAL A 74 -12.42 24.64 2.86
N THR A 75 -11.22 25.12 2.55
CA THR A 75 -9.98 24.38 2.76
C THR A 75 -9.39 24.62 4.15
N ASP A 76 -8.56 23.69 4.61
CA ASP A 76 -7.80 23.74 5.86
C ASP A 76 -8.65 23.90 7.13
N LYS A 77 -9.94 23.56 7.05
CA LYS A 77 -10.89 23.51 8.18
C LYS A 77 -11.57 22.16 8.25
N ALA A 78 -11.96 21.76 9.46
CA ALA A 78 -12.72 20.55 9.68
C ALA A 78 -14.17 20.73 9.20
N LEU A 79 -14.66 19.78 8.41
CA LEU A 79 -16.03 19.72 7.89
C LEU A 79 -16.68 18.45 8.42
N GLY A 80 -17.75 18.61 9.21
CA GLY A 80 -18.56 17.49 9.67
C GLY A 80 -19.51 17.00 8.59
N TYR A 81 -19.77 15.71 8.55
CA TYR A 81 -20.67 15.10 7.57
C TYR A 81 -21.58 14.05 8.20
N GLU A 82 -22.71 13.80 7.53
CA GLU A 82 -23.59 12.67 7.84
C GLU A 82 -23.82 11.85 6.57
N VAL A 83 -24.27 10.61 6.75
CA VAL A 83 -24.55 9.67 5.66
C VAL A 83 -26.00 9.24 5.74
N TYR A 84 -26.66 9.22 4.58
CA TYR A 84 -28.06 8.86 4.44
C TYR A 84 -28.19 7.64 3.52
N PHE A 85 -28.93 6.63 3.97
CA PHE A 85 -29.30 5.46 3.18
C PHE A 85 -30.79 5.50 2.89
N ASP A 86 -31.16 5.64 1.61
CA ASP A 86 -32.54 5.83 1.17
C ASP A 86 -33.23 6.94 1.99
N ASP A 87 -32.61 8.12 2.02
CA ASP A 87 -33.04 9.32 2.76
C ASP A 87 -33.11 9.17 4.29
N ARG A 88 -32.55 8.10 4.86
CA ARG A 88 -32.48 7.89 6.32
C ARG A 88 -31.07 8.05 6.84
N ALA A 89 -30.88 9.00 7.76
CA ALA A 89 -29.61 9.22 8.44
C ALA A 89 -29.11 7.94 9.12
N GLN A 90 -27.84 7.63 8.94
CA GLN A 90 -27.18 6.49 9.55
C GLN A 90 -26.42 6.91 10.81
N PRO A 91 -26.43 6.09 11.87
CA PRO A 91 -25.63 6.37 13.06
C PRO A 91 -24.15 6.23 12.73
N LEU A 92 -23.38 7.26 13.05
CA LEU A 92 -21.92 7.31 12.86
C LEU A 92 -21.19 7.57 14.18
N ASP A 93 -21.84 7.36 15.33
CA ASP A 93 -21.31 7.68 16.67
C ASP A 93 -19.94 7.05 16.93
N GLU A 94 -19.72 5.81 16.48
CA GLU A 94 -18.45 5.09 16.61
C GLU A 94 -17.32 5.69 15.77
N LEU A 95 -17.65 6.52 14.77
CA LEU A 95 -16.70 7.22 13.92
C LEU A 95 -16.40 8.64 14.43
N CYS A 96 -17.12 9.12 15.43
CA CYS A 96 -16.89 10.44 16.01
C CYS A 96 -15.71 10.41 16.99
N TYR A 97 -14.89 11.47 16.97
CA TYR A 97 -13.99 11.74 18.08
C TYR A 97 -14.75 12.35 19.26
N GLU A 98 -14.23 12.16 20.48
CA GLU A 98 -14.89 12.61 21.71
C GLU A 98 -15.26 14.10 21.65
N GLY A 99 -16.52 14.41 21.96
CA GLY A 99 -17.06 15.78 21.96
C GLY A 99 -17.58 16.28 20.61
N LEU A 100 -17.47 15.47 19.53
CA LEU A 100 -18.05 15.79 18.22
C LEU A 100 -19.35 15.01 18.00
N SER A 101 -20.31 15.64 17.31
CA SER A 101 -21.61 15.04 16.97
C SER A 101 -21.63 14.37 15.59
N SER A 102 -20.55 14.52 14.81
CA SER A 102 -20.37 13.90 13.50
C SER A 102 -18.87 13.66 13.25
N PRO A 103 -18.51 12.65 12.43
CA PRO A 103 -17.15 12.55 11.91
C PRO A 103 -16.80 13.78 11.07
N GLN A 104 -15.53 14.17 11.07
CA GLN A 104 -15.05 15.36 10.39
C GLN A 104 -13.77 15.09 9.61
N PHE A 105 -13.68 15.60 8.39
CA PHE A 105 -12.45 15.57 7.59
C PHE A 105 -11.98 16.98 7.26
N ILE A 106 -10.75 17.10 6.75
CA ILE A 106 -10.18 18.38 6.28
C ILE A 106 -9.85 18.24 4.81
N ILE A 107 -10.19 19.27 4.03
CA ILE A 107 -9.72 19.43 2.65
C ILE A 107 -8.42 20.24 2.68
N PRO A 108 -7.23 19.63 2.47
CA PRO A 108 -5.98 20.36 2.55
C PRO A 108 -5.80 21.26 1.31
N LYS A 109 -5.48 22.53 1.53
CA LYS A 109 -4.84 23.38 0.53
C LYS A 109 -3.37 23.60 0.88
N GLN A 110 -3.06 23.75 2.16
CA GLN A 110 -1.70 23.79 2.68
C GLN A 110 -1.43 22.58 3.58
N LEU A 111 -0.49 21.74 3.16
CA LEU A 111 -0.04 20.62 3.97
C LEU A 111 0.88 21.13 5.07
N THR A 112 0.43 20.99 6.32
CA THR A 112 1.22 21.30 7.51
C THR A 112 1.60 20.04 8.29
N LYS A 113 0.77 19.00 8.21
CA LYS A 113 0.98 17.69 8.85
C LYS A 113 0.44 16.60 7.94
N VAL A 114 1.29 15.64 7.58
CA VAL A 114 0.97 14.50 6.70
C VAL A 114 1.38 13.23 7.42
N LEU A 115 0.48 12.24 7.43
CA LEU A 115 0.78 10.89 7.88
C LEU A 115 1.24 10.05 6.70
N HIS A 116 2.24 9.20 6.92
CA HIS A 116 2.76 8.32 5.89
C HIS A 116 3.27 6.99 6.44
N GLY A 117 2.95 5.88 5.77
CA GLY A 117 3.48 4.55 6.07
C GLY A 117 3.13 3.51 5.01
N SER A 118 3.69 2.30 5.13
CA SER A 118 3.43 1.14 4.25
C SER A 118 3.51 -0.17 5.07
N CYS A 119 3.23 -1.32 4.45
CA CYS A 119 3.48 -2.65 5.02
C CYS A 119 2.63 -2.96 6.26
N ARG A 120 1.32 -3.18 6.04
CA ARG A 120 0.36 -3.51 7.10
C ARG A 120 0.02 -5.01 7.07
N ASN A 121 0.93 -5.86 7.55
CA ASN A 121 0.70 -7.31 7.61
C ASN A 121 -0.21 -7.68 8.81
N PRO A 122 -1.45 -8.19 8.60
CA PRO A 122 -2.39 -8.47 9.69
C PRO A 122 -1.91 -9.50 10.72
N HIS A 123 -0.99 -10.39 10.34
CA HIS A 123 -0.54 -11.48 11.20
C HIS A 123 0.93 -11.34 11.65
N HIS A 124 1.57 -10.20 11.38
CA HIS A 124 2.85 -9.87 11.99
C HIS A 124 2.68 -9.49 13.47
N SER A 125 3.55 -9.98 14.35
CA SER A 125 3.42 -9.85 15.82
C SER A 125 3.51 -8.43 16.39
N SER A 126 3.91 -7.44 15.59
CA SER A 126 3.97 -6.04 16.01
C SER A 126 2.58 -5.42 16.20
N LYS A 127 2.50 -4.31 16.93
CA LYS A 127 1.26 -3.53 17.07
C LYS A 127 0.93 -2.80 15.75
N ASP A 128 -0.36 -2.53 15.50
CA ASP A 128 -0.80 -1.75 14.34
C ASP A 128 -0.64 -0.25 14.61
N SER A 129 0.25 0.41 13.88
CA SER A 129 0.55 1.83 14.08
C SER A 129 -0.56 2.76 13.59
N LEU A 130 -1.54 2.29 12.81
CA LEU A 130 -2.72 3.09 12.47
C LEU A 130 -3.63 3.33 13.69
N VAL A 131 -3.63 2.41 14.67
CA VAL A 131 -4.34 2.62 15.94
C VAL A 131 -3.72 3.80 16.70
N MET A 132 -2.39 3.94 16.63
CA MET A 132 -1.70 5.10 17.19
C MET A 132 -2.01 6.38 16.41
N ALA A 133 -2.09 6.33 15.08
CA ALA A 133 -2.51 7.49 14.28
C ALA A 133 -3.92 7.99 14.63
N ASP A 134 -4.88 7.08 14.81
CA ASP A 134 -6.24 7.41 15.29
C ASP A 134 -6.21 8.12 16.64
N THR A 135 -5.47 7.54 17.60
CA THR A 135 -5.32 8.09 18.96
C THR A 135 -4.69 9.48 18.95
N GLN A 136 -3.67 9.70 18.11
CA GLN A 136 -3.03 11.02 17.98
C GLN A 136 -3.94 12.02 17.29
N LEU A 137 -4.69 11.64 16.25
CA LEU A 137 -5.65 12.52 15.60
C LEU A 137 -6.72 12.98 16.59
N GLU A 138 -7.28 12.06 17.40
CA GLU A 138 -8.19 12.41 18.50
C GLU A 138 -7.58 13.42 19.48
N SER A 139 -6.32 13.21 19.89
CA SER A 139 -5.60 14.12 20.77
C SER A 139 -5.47 15.53 20.19
N PHE A 140 -5.16 15.65 18.89
CA PHE A 140 -5.15 16.94 18.20
C PHE A 140 -6.51 17.62 18.26
N ARG A 141 -7.60 16.89 17.96
CA ARG A 141 -8.96 17.43 17.98
C ARG A 141 -9.37 17.92 19.36
N LYS A 142 -9.07 17.15 20.42
CA LYS A 142 -9.32 17.54 21.83
C LYS A 142 -8.61 18.83 22.22
N GLN A 143 -7.46 19.12 21.63
CA GLN A 143 -6.68 20.34 21.86
C GLN A 143 -7.12 21.51 20.96
N GLY A 144 -8.21 21.38 20.20
CA GLY A 144 -8.68 22.39 19.26
C GLY A 144 -7.77 22.56 18.03
N GLN A 145 -6.90 21.59 17.75
CA GLN A 145 -6.02 21.59 16.59
C GLN A 145 -6.58 20.73 15.47
N SER A 146 -6.28 21.11 14.23
CA SER A 146 -6.68 20.36 13.04
C SER A 146 -6.01 18.98 12.93
N GLY A 147 -4.82 18.80 13.51
CA GLY A 147 -4.03 17.58 13.34
C GLY A 147 -3.54 17.38 11.89
N PRO A 148 -3.12 16.14 11.54
CA PRO A 148 -2.86 15.74 10.16
C PRO A 148 -4.11 15.82 9.28
N SER A 149 -3.94 16.28 8.03
CA SER A 149 -5.03 16.43 7.06
C SER A 149 -5.00 15.41 5.92
N LEU A 150 -3.89 14.67 5.80
CA LEU A 150 -3.68 13.68 4.74
C LEU A 150 -2.96 12.46 5.31
N LEU A 151 -3.45 11.26 4.96
CA LEU A 151 -2.81 9.98 5.16
C LEU A 151 -2.41 9.40 3.80
N LEU A 152 -1.11 9.17 3.62
CA LEU A 152 -0.53 8.52 2.44
C LEU A 152 -0.05 7.12 2.82
N MET A 153 -0.70 6.09 2.29
CA MET A 153 -0.25 4.71 2.44
C MET A 153 0.49 4.28 1.16
N SER A 154 1.77 3.98 1.26
CA SER A 154 2.66 3.87 0.10
C SER A 154 2.88 2.45 -0.43
N GLY A 155 2.02 1.49 -0.05
CA GLY A 155 2.16 0.09 -0.46
C GLY A 155 1.73 -0.90 0.62
N ASP A 156 1.44 -2.14 0.19
CA ASP A 156 1.17 -3.31 1.03
C ASP A 156 0.01 -3.11 2.00
N GLN A 157 -1.17 -2.86 1.45
CA GLN A 157 -2.38 -2.68 2.26
C GLN A 157 -3.02 -4.01 2.62
N ILE A 158 -2.79 -5.01 1.76
CA ILE A 158 -2.96 -6.42 2.05
C ILE A 158 -1.69 -7.17 1.67
N TYR A 159 -1.54 -8.40 2.19
CA TYR A 159 -0.47 -9.34 1.79
C TYR A 159 -1.11 -10.54 1.10
N ALA A 160 -1.28 -10.48 -0.22
CA ALA A 160 -1.99 -11.47 -1.01
C ALA A 160 -1.21 -12.78 -1.17
N ASP A 161 0.11 -12.74 -1.08
CA ASP A 161 1.01 -13.88 -1.20
C ASP A 161 1.36 -14.54 0.15
N ASP A 162 1.30 -13.77 1.24
CA ASP A 162 1.53 -14.22 2.62
C ASP A 162 0.27 -14.01 3.49
N VAL A 163 -0.71 -14.91 3.34
CA VAL A 163 -1.96 -14.87 4.10
C VAL A 163 -1.88 -15.83 5.29
N ALA A 164 -2.19 -15.34 6.50
CA ALA A 164 -2.35 -16.21 7.66
C ALA A 164 -3.38 -17.32 7.39
N GLY A 165 -3.12 -18.54 7.86
CA GLY A 165 -4.04 -19.65 7.63
C GLY A 165 -5.45 -19.39 8.18
N ALA A 166 -5.52 -18.71 9.33
CA ALA A 166 -6.78 -18.31 9.95
C ALA A 166 -7.52 -17.22 9.14
N MET A 167 -6.79 -16.27 8.55
CA MET A 167 -7.36 -15.27 7.64
C MET A 167 -7.95 -15.94 6.40
N LEU A 168 -7.24 -16.91 5.82
CA LEU A 168 -7.73 -17.61 4.64
C LEU A 168 -9.03 -18.40 4.92
N LEU A 169 -9.18 -18.99 6.10
CA LEU A 169 -10.45 -19.59 6.52
C LEU A 169 -11.56 -18.53 6.71
N ALA A 170 -11.23 -17.38 7.30
CA ALA A 170 -12.18 -16.28 7.47
C ALA A 170 -12.67 -15.73 6.11
N ILE A 171 -11.77 -15.58 5.14
CA ILE A 171 -12.06 -15.20 3.75
C ILE A 171 -13.12 -16.13 3.15
N HIS A 172 -12.93 -17.43 3.24
CA HIS A 172 -13.87 -18.42 2.67
C HIS A 172 -15.22 -18.42 3.38
N GLN A 173 -15.25 -18.23 4.70
CA GLN A 173 -16.50 -18.04 5.42
C GLN A 173 -17.24 -16.76 4.97
N LEU A 174 -16.52 -15.66 4.76
CA LEU A 174 -17.10 -14.39 4.35
C LEU A 174 -17.62 -14.43 2.90
N ILE A 175 -16.89 -15.10 1.99
CA ILE A 175 -17.33 -15.36 0.61
C ILE A 175 -18.72 -16.00 0.60
N GLU A 176 -18.90 -17.08 1.36
CA GLU A 176 -20.18 -17.79 1.45
C GLU A 176 -21.25 -16.93 2.13
N ARG A 177 -20.88 -16.24 3.21
CA ARG A 177 -21.80 -15.41 4.00
C ARG A 177 -22.39 -14.24 3.21
N LEU A 178 -21.57 -13.56 2.41
CA LEU A 178 -22.01 -12.43 1.57
C LEU A 178 -22.49 -12.88 0.18
N GLY A 179 -22.30 -14.16 -0.15
CA GLY A 179 -22.58 -14.70 -1.48
C GLY A 179 -21.79 -13.95 -2.55
N LEU A 180 -20.48 -13.75 -2.33
CA LEU A 180 -19.60 -13.10 -3.29
C LEU A 180 -19.61 -13.87 -4.61
N TYR A 181 -19.71 -13.14 -5.71
CA TYR A 181 -19.70 -13.75 -7.03
C TYR A 181 -18.33 -14.35 -7.30
N LYS A 182 -18.33 -15.57 -7.83
CA LYS A 182 -17.12 -16.36 -8.05
C LYS A 182 -16.68 -16.24 -9.50
N GLU A 183 -15.37 -16.26 -9.70
CA GLU A 183 -14.81 -16.45 -11.04
C GLU A 183 -14.54 -17.93 -11.33
N THR A 184 -14.20 -18.23 -12.58
CA THR A 184 -13.58 -19.51 -12.94
C THR A 184 -12.12 -19.29 -13.29
N LEU A 185 -11.22 -19.82 -12.45
CA LEU A 185 -9.79 -19.74 -12.68
C LEU A 185 -9.33 -20.92 -13.54
N ASN A 186 -9.20 -20.67 -14.85
CA ASN A 186 -8.75 -21.67 -15.81
C ASN A 186 -7.25 -21.93 -15.70
N GLY A 187 -6.83 -23.18 -15.86
CA GLY A 187 -5.42 -23.57 -15.88
C GLY A 187 -4.87 -24.07 -14.54
N LEU A 188 -5.65 -23.96 -13.46
CA LEU A 188 -5.44 -24.76 -12.24
C LEU A 188 -6.25 -26.06 -12.35
N GLY A 189 -5.70 -27.15 -11.80
CA GLY A 189 -6.45 -28.41 -11.65
C GLY A 189 -7.64 -28.26 -10.69
N PRO A 190 -8.46 -29.30 -10.51
CA PRO A 190 -9.55 -29.27 -9.54
C PRO A 190 -9.01 -28.95 -8.16
N LEU A 191 -9.54 -27.91 -7.53
CA LEU A 191 -9.12 -27.46 -6.21
C LEU A 191 -9.87 -28.23 -5.13
N GLU A 192 -9.15 -28.65 -4.09
CA GLU A 192 -9.74 -29.29 -2.92
C GLU A 192 -10.46 -28.27 -2.02
N ASP A 193 -11.09 -28.75 -0.94
CA ASP A 193 -11.59 -27.87 0.12
C ASP A 193 -10.49 -27.00 0.71
N ILE A 194 -10.82 -25.75 1.10
CA ILE A 194 -9.86 -24.77 1.60
C ILE A 194 -9.03 -25.32 2.79
N THR A 195 -9.63 -26.13 3.65
CA THR A 195 -8.94 -26.72 4.82
C THR A 195 -7.76 -27.59 4.42
N LYS A 196 -7.82 -28.24 3.25
CA LYS A 196 -6.73 -29.07 2.71
C LYS A 196 -5.71 -28.25 1.93
N GLN A 197 -6.13 -27.12 1.35
CA GLN A 197 -5.24 -26.20 0.64
C GLN A 197 -4.33 -25.41 1.59
N LEU A 198 -4.73 -25.21 2.85
CA LEU A 198 -3.97 -24.46 3.86
C LEU A 198 -2.50 -24.92 3.92
N PHE A 199 -1.59 -23.96 3.83
CA PHE A 199 -0.14 -24.14 3.80
C PHE A 199 0.35 -25.09 2.69
N ASN A 200 -0.41 -25.26 1.61
CA ASN A 200 -0.07 -26.12 0.48
C ASN A 200 -0.33 -25.46 -0.88
N ARG A 201 -0.72 -24.17 -0.94
CA ARG A 201 -1.02 -23.49 -2.21
C ARG A 201 0.22 -23.34 -3.10
N GLU A 202 1.43 -23.34 -2.55
CA GLU A 202 2.68 -23.34 -3.30
C GLU A 202 2.88 -24.58 -4.21
N LYS A 203 2.13 -25.65 -3.94
CA LYS A 203 2.10 -26.87 -4.76
C LYS A 203 1.06 -26.80 -5.89
N ILE A 204 0.07 -25.92 -5.73
CA ILE A 204 -1.05 -25.71 -6.66
C ILE A 204 -0.68 -24.61 -7.66
N LEU A 205 0.02 -23.57 -7.19
CA LEU A 205 0.41 -22.43 -7.98
C LEU A 205 1.25 -22.84 -9.21
N PRO A 206 1.05 -22.19 -10.37
CA PRO A 206 1.76 -22.49 -11.60
C PRO A 206 3.29 -22.36 -11.47
N LYS A 207 3.99 -23.17 -12.27
CA LYS A 207 5.46 -23.22 -12.34
C LYS A 207 5.89 -23.35 -13.79
N THR A 208 7.08 -22.86 -14.10
CA THR A 208 7.76 -23.16 -15.35
C THR A 208 8.48 -24.49 -15.19
N PRO A 209 8.16 -25.51 -16.00
CA PRO A 209 8.85 -26.79 -15.94
C PRO A 209 10.35 -26.61 -16.19
N TRP A 210 11.21 -27.31 -15.43
CA TRP A 210 12.67 -27.15 -15.56
C TRP A 210 13.20 -27.37 -16.99
N GLN A 211 12.49 -28.15 -17.81
CA GLN A 211 12.83 -28.39 -19.22
C GLN A 211 12.64 -27.15 -20.10
N ALA A 212 11.71 -26.27 -19.72
CA ALA A 212 11.45 -25.00 -20.39
C ALA A 212 12.35 -23.88 -19.88
N CYS A 213 13.01 -24.07 -18.72
CA CYS A 213 13.97 -23.12 -18.18
C CYS A 213 15.24 -23.00 -19.04
N SER A 214 15.86 -21.82 -19.03
CA SER A 214 17.12 -21.58 -19.73
C SER A 214 18.22 -22.52 -19.23
N LYS A 215 19.04 -23.06 -20.14
CA LYS A 215 20.23 -23.86 -19.79
C LYS A 215 21.26 -23.12 -18.94
N ARG A 216 21.13 -21.80 -18.80
CA ARG A 216 21.97 -20.95 -17.95
C ARG A 216 21.43 -20.80 -16.53
N SER A 217 20.18 -21.18 -16.27
CA SER A 217 19.59 -21.05 -14.92
C SER A 217 19.95 -22.24 -14.04
N MET A 218 20.00 -22.01 -12.73
CA MET A 218 20.21 -23.05 -11.72
C MET A 218 19.16 -24.15 -11.85
N SER A 219 17.88 -23.75 -12.01
CA SER A 219 16.70 -24.62 -12.11
C SER A 219 16.82 -25.71 -13.18
N TYR A 220 17.42 -25.39 -14.34
CA TYR A 220 17.67 -26.37 -15.40
C TYR A 220 18.68 -27.44 -14.98
N TRP A 221 19.75 -27.05 -14.27
CA TRP A 221 20.81 -27.96 -13.82
C TRP A 221 20.39 -28.79 -12.60
N THR A 222 19.63 -28.19 -11.68
CA THR A 222 19.08 -28.87 -10.50
C THR A 222 17.82 -29.68 -10.82
N LYS A 223 17.28 -29.56 -12.04
CA LYS A 223 16.03 -30.19 -12.50
C LYS A 223 14.85 -29.87 -11.56
N THR A 224 14.79 -28.63 -11.12
CA THR A 224 13.73 -28.11 -10.25
C THR A 224 12.87 -27.14 -11.03
N ASP A 225 11.56 -27.34 -11.00
CA ASP A 225 10.62 -26.40 -11.63
C ASP A 225 10.73 -25.03 -10.97
N ASP A 226 10.57 -23.99 -11.79
CA ASP A 226 10.72 -22.60 -11.37
C ASP A 226 9.35 -22.02 -11.00
N PRO A 227 9.07 -21.71 -9.72
CA PRO A 227 7.77 -21.22 -9.32
C PRO A 227 7.50 -19.83 -9.93
N HIS A 228 6.28 -19.60 -10.41
CA HIS A 228 5.90 -18.27 -10.91
C HIS A 228 5.70 -17.26 -9.79
N PHE A 229 5.39 -17.72 -8.58
CA PHE A 229 5.14 -16.90 -7.40
C PHE A 229 6.19 -17.30 -6.36
N THR A 230 7.23 -16.47 -6.21
CA THR A 230 8.49 -16.80 -5.52
C THR A 230 8.50 -16.49 -4.03
N SER A 231 7.44 -15.88 -3.50
CA SER A 231 7.32 -15.57 -2.07
C SER A 231 7.65 -16.78 -1.20
N MET A 232 8.56 -16.57 -0.24
CA MET A 232 8.93 -17.54 0.80
C MET A 232 7.71 -18.01 1.63
N HIS A 233 6.57 -17.32 1.51
CA HIS A 233 5.34 -17.59 2.23
C HIS A 233 4.11 -17.84 1.35
N ALA A 234 4.30 -18.10 0.04
CA ALA A 234 3.26 -18.44 -0.95
C ALA A 234 2.35 -19.65 -0.60
N CYS A 235 2.56 -20.27 0.55
CA CYS A 235 1.82 -21.42 1.05
C CYS A 235 0.32 -21.18 1.28
N ASN A 236 -0.10 -19.91 1.37
CA ASN A 236 -1.49 -19.48 1.50
C ASN A 236 -1.86 -18.34 0.51
N HIS A 237 -1.18 -18.23 -0.62
CA HIS A 237 -1.40 -17.17 -1.62
C HIS A 237 -2.86 -17.10 -2.08
N LEU A 238 -3.43 -15.90 -2.23
CA LEU A 238 -4.76 -15.68 -2.81
C LEU A 238 -4.77 -15.99 -4.30
N MET A 239 -5.82 -16.64 -4.78
CA MET A 239 -5.91 -17.06 -6.18
C MET A 239 -7.12 -16.46 -6.87
N HIS A 240 -8.29 -16.51 -6.23
CA HIS A 240 -9.55 -16.08 -6.87
C HIS A 240 -9.91 -14.65 -6.53
N PHE A 241 -10.56 -13.96 -7.45
CA PHE A 241 -11.00 -12.58 -7.28
C PHE A 241 -11.87 -12.36 -6.02
N GLU A 242 -12.79 -13.27 -5.72
CA GLU A 242 -13.61 -13.20 -4.51
C GLU A 242 -12.80 -13.31 -3.21
N GLU A 243 -11.62 -13.95 -3.23
CA GLU A 243 -10.73 -14.01 -2.07
C GLU A 243 -10.11 -12.65 -1.78
N PHE A 244 -9.71 -11.92 -2.82
CA PHE A 244 -9.20 -10.55 -2.68
C PHE A 244 -10.28 -9.61 -2.13
N ILE A 245 -11.50 -9.67 -2.66
CA ILE A 245 -12.63 -8.85 -2.17
C ILE A 245 -12.87 -9.09 -0.67
N ALA A 246 -12.99 -10.35 -0.27
CA ALA A 246 -13.20 -10.71 1.13
C ALA A 246 -12.03 -10.27 2.01
N TYR A 247 -10.79 -10.38 1.53
CA TYR A 247 -9.61 -9.96 2.28
C TYR A 247 -9.60 -8.44 2.53
N TYR A 248 -9.85 -7.62 1.50
CA TYR A 248 -9.98 -6.17 1.68
C TYR A 248 -11.06 -5.84 2.72
N LEU A 249 -12.23 -6.46 2.67
CA LEU A 249 -13.27 -6.22 3.67
C LEU A 249 -12.79 -6.59 5.09
N LEU A 250 -12.13 -7.74 5.27
CA LEU A 250 -11.61 -8.18 6.57
C LEU A 250 -10.44 -7.33 7.08
N ALA A 251 -9.64 -6.75 6.18
CA ALA A 251 -8.51 -5.89 6.53
C ALA A 251 -8.93 -4.47 6.96
N PHE A 252 -10.13 -4.03 6.56
CA PHE A 252 -10.59 -2.65 6.74
C PHE A 252 -11.87 -2.52 7.59
N SER A 253 -12.60 -3.61 7.87
CA SER A 253 -13.87 -3.53 8.60
C SER A 253 -13.95 -4.55 9.75
N PRO A 254 -14.17 -4.11 11.00
CA PRO A 254 -14.51 -4.99 12.12
C PRO A 254 -15.90 -5.62 11.96
N VAL A 255 -16.82 -4.98 11.22
CA VAL A 255 -18.20 -5.44 11.08
C VAL A 255 -18.25 -6.81 10.41
N VAL A 256 -17.46 -7.03 9.35
CA VAL A 256 -17.48 -8.32 8.64
C VAL A 256 -16.92 -9.49 9.45
N TRP A 257 -16.08 -9.22 10.46
CA TRP A 257 -15.62 -10.25 11.41
C TRP A 257 -16.75 -10.75 12.32
N THR A 258 -17.81 -9.96 12.53
CA THR A 258 -19.00 -10.40 13.27
C THR A 258 -19.89 -11.37 12.46
N LEU A 259 -19.63 -11.49 11.15
CA LEU A 259 -20.42 -12.30 10.23
C LEU A 259 -19.87 -13.72 10.05
N ILE A 260 -18.67 -13.99 10.56
CA ILE A 260 -18.01 -15.29 10.49
C ILE A 260 -18.04 -15.99 11.85
N ASP A 261 -17.92 -17.32 11.83
CA ASP A 261 -17.85 -18.15 13.02
C ASP A 261 -16.37 -18.35 13.41
N THR A 262 -15.89 -17.53 14.34
CA THR A 262 -14.51 -17.58 14.82
C THR A 262 -14.19 -18.87 15.57
N ASP A 263 -15.18 -19.53 16.18
CA ASP A 263 -14.98 -20.81 16.88
C ASP A 263 -14.72 -21.96 15.90
N LYS A 264 -15.14 -21.82 14.63
CA LYS A 264 -14.84 -22.75 13.56
C LYS A 264 -13.47 -22.54 12.92
N ILE A 265 -12.78 -21.43 13.21
CA ILE A 265 -11.41 -21.18 12.74
C ILE A 265 -10.45 -22.09 13.52
N SER A 266 -10.21 -23.27 12.98
CA SER A 266 -9.35 -24.28 13.59
C SER A 266 -8.63 -25.09 12.52
N TYR A 267 -7.43 -25.57 12.85
CA TYR A 267 -6.62 -26.37 11.93
C TYR A 267 -6.28 -27.73 12.54
N LYS A 268 -6.81 -28.79 11.92
CA LYS A 268 -6.81 -30.16 12.45
C LYS A 268 -5.69 -31.06 11.89
N GLU A 269 -4.93 -30.58 10.90
CA GLU A 269 -3.84 -31.31 10.21
C GLU A 269 -2.87 -32.01 11.16
N GLN A 270 -2.27 -33.14 10.77
CA GLN A 270 -1.40 -33.95 11.65
C GLN A 270 -0.02 -33.32 11.92
N TYR A 271 0.48 -32.45 11.04
CA TYR A 271 1.82 -31.85 11.15
C TYR A 271 1.92 -30.80 12.29
N PRO A 272 2.68 -31.06 13.37
CA PRO A 272 2.72 -30.17 14.54
C PRO A 272 3.20 -28.75 14.24
N ALA A 273 4.18 -28.58 13.34
CA ALA A 273 4.74 -27.26 13.02
C ALA A 273 3.73 -26.33 12.32
N LYS A 274 3.00 -26.83 11.30
CA LYS A 274 1.94 -26.06 10.62
C LYS A 274 0.79 -25.73 11.58
N ARG A 275 0.47 -26.65 12.48
CA ARG A 275 -0.54 -26.44 13.53
C ARG A 275 -0.13 -25.32 14.49
N GLN A 276 1.12 -25.32 14.95
CA GLN A 276 1.62 -24.26 15.82
C GLN A 276 1.62 -22.91 15.09
N LYS A 277 2.17 -22.85 13.86
CA LYS A 277 2.17 -21.65 13.03
C LYS A 277 0.75 -21.06 12.88
N PHE A 278 -0.23 -21.89 12.56
CA PHE A 278 -1.63 -21.47 12.46
C PHE A 278 -2.17 -20.83 13.75
N TYR A 279 -1.92 -21.44 14.90
CA TYR A 279 -2.43 -20.91 16.17
C TYR A 279 -1.69 -19.64 16.62
N ASP A 280 -0.39 -19.53 16.35
CA ASP A 280 0.38 -18.32 16.61
C ASP A 280 -0.11 -17.16 15.72
N GLU A 281 -0.32 -17.41 14.43
CA GLU A 281 -0.92 -16.46 13.49
C GLU A 281 -2.32 -16.04 13.93
N TRP A 282 -3.14 -16.99 14.40
CA TRP A 282 -4.49 -16.70 14.87
C TRP A 282 -4.51 -15.77 16.08
N LEU A 283 -3.64 -15.99 17.07
CA LEU A 283 -3.53 -15.11 18.25
C LEU A 283 -3.15 -13.68 17.86
N VAL A 284 -2.20 -13.53 16.94
CA VAL A 284 -1.80 -12.20 16.43
C VAL A 284 -2.94 -11.55 15.64
N LEU A 285 -3.64 -12.33 14.81
CA LEU A 285 -4.75 -11.84 14.01
C LEU A 285 -5.93 -11.37 14.88
N GLN A 286 -6.21 -12.05 15.99
CA GLN A 286 -7.21 -11.59 16.96
C GLN A 286 -6.88 -10.19 17.49
N GLU A 287 -5.60 -9.91 17.77
CA GLU A 287 -5.17 -8.58 18.19
C GLU A 287 -5.37 -7.53 17.09
N PHE A 288 -5.03 -7.86 15.85
CA PHE A 288 -5.28 -6.99 14.70
C PHE A 288 -6.76 -6.62 14.57
N ILE A 289 -7.66 -7.60 14.73
CA ILE A 289 -9.11 -7.39 14.65
C ILE A 289 -9.57 -6.36 15.70
N THR A 290 -9.03 -6.38 16.92
CA THR A 290 -9.40 -5.40 17.96
C THR A 290 -9.03 -3.97 17.61
N GLY A 291 -8.02 -3.76 16.76
CA GLY A 291 -7.60 -2.43 16.30
C GLY A 291 -8.44 -1.87 15.14
N LEU A 292 -9.25 -2.71 14.48
CA LEU A 292 -9.95 -2.32 13.25
C LEU A 292 -10.91 -1.15 13.45
N SER A 293 -11.64 -1.08 14.58
CA SER A 293 -12.54 0.04 14.89
C SER A 293 -11.81 1.39 14.95
N SER A 294 -10.59 1.43 15.51
CA SER A 294 -9.76 2.65 15.51
C SER A 294 -9.32 3.03 14.11
N THR A 295 -8.93 2.05 13.28
CA THR A 295 -8.53 2.34 11.89
C THR A 295 -9.71 2.80 11.03
N GLN A 296 -10.90 2.22 11.25
CA GLN A 296 -12.15 2.61 10.63
C GLN A 296 -12.51 4.06 10.98
N ARG A 297 -12.41 4.44 12.26
CA ARG A 297 -12.60 5.81 12.73
C ARG A 297 -11.59 6.77 12.10
N LEU A 298 -10.31 6.41 12.03
CA LEU A 298 -9.29 7.23 11.37
C LEU A 298 -9.66 7.51 9.91
N PHE A 299 -9.98 6.46 9.13
CA PHE A 299 -10.32 6.57 7.70
C PHE A 299 -11.60 7.38 7.44
N ALA A 300 -12.52 7.43 8.40
CA ALA A 300 -13.71 8.27 8.34
C ALA A 300 -13.42 9.76 8.61
N ASN A 301 -12.24 10.11 9.15
CA ASN A 301 -11.89 11.47 9.61
C ASN A 301 -10.64 12.07 8.94
N ILE A 302 -10.02 11.39 7.98
CA ILE A 302 -8.86 11.89 7.23
C ILE A 302 -8.89 11.44 5.78
N SER A 303 -8.48 12.33 4.85
CA SER A 303 -8.28 11.94 3.46
C SER A 303 -7.18 10.89 3.39
N THR A 304 -7.52 9.71 2.87
CA THR A 304 -6.67 8.53 2.84
C THR A 304 -6.43 8.10 1.40
N LEU A 305 -5.22 8.35 0.92
CA LEU A 305 -4.77 7.94 -0.41
C LEU A 305 -3.78 6.81 -0.26
N MET A 306 -3.84 5.86 -1.18
CA MET A 306 -3.01 4.66 -1.15
C MET A 306 -2.25 4.50 -2.46
N MET A 307 -1.22 3.66 -2.44
CA MET A 307 -0.46 3.23 -3.61
C MET A 307 -0.34 1.71 -3.55
N PHE A 308 -0.36 1.04 -4.71
CA PHE A 308 -0.14 -0.40 -4.74
C PHE A 308 1.34 -0.73 -4.67
N ASP A 309 1.64 -1.85 -4.03
CA ASP A 309 2.95 -2.49 -4.10
C ASP A 309 2.84 -3.94 -4.60
N ASP A 310 3.96 -4.68 -4.54
CA ASP A 310 4.01 -6.08 -4.93
C ASP A 310 3.17 -6.97 -4.01
N HIS A 311 3.22 -6.88 -2.67
CA HIS A 311 2.43 -7.78 -1.81
C HIS A 311 0.91 -7.59 -1.91
N ASP A 312 0.41 -6.48 -2.49
CA ASP A 312 -1.01 -6.36 -2.85
C ASP A 312 -1.42 -7.39 -3.94
N VAL A 313 -0.45 -7.95 -4.68
CA VAL A 313 -0.62 -8.94 -5.75
C VAL A 313 0.22 -10.20 -5.51
N THR A 314 1.55 -10.07 -5.56
CA THR A 314 2.54 -11.09 -5.23
C THR A 314 3.94 -10.48 -5.11
N ASP A 315 4.77 -11.00 -4.21
CA ASP A 315 6.19 -10.65 -4.07
C ASP A 315 6.96 -10.71 -5.41
N ASP A 316 7.97 -9.84 -5.57
CA ASP A 316 8.78 -9.66 -6.80
C ASP A 316 7.96 -9.33 -8.08
N TRP A 317 6.73 -8.82 -7.96
CA TRP A 317 5.89 -8.53 -9.12
C TRP A 317 6.56 -7.56 -10.10
N ASN A 318 6.65 -7.98 -11.38
CA ASN A 318 7.30 -7.26 -12.48
C ASN A 318 8.80 -6.97 -12.22
N LEU A 319 9.47 -7.76 -11.36
CA LEU A 319 10.88 -7.55 -11.07
C LEU A 319 11.78 -7.74 -12.29
N THR A 320 11.50 -8.77 -13.12
CA THR A 320 12.33 -9.09 -14.30
C THR A 320 11.47 -9.36 -15.53
N ALA A 321 12.01 -9.05 -16.72
CA ALA A 321 11.33 -9.34 -17.99
C ALA A 321 11.14 -10.85 -18.22
N GLN A 322 12.03 -11.70 -17.66
CA GLN A 322 11.87 -13.16 -17.69
C GLN A 322 10.64 -13.61 -16.88
N TRP A 323 10.46 -13.06 -15.68
CA TRP A 323 9.29 -13.34 -14.85
C TRP A 323 8.00 -12.91 -15.55
N GLU A 324 7.98 -11.71 -16.12
CA GLU A 324 6.81 -11.20 -16.87
C GLU A 324 6.42 -12.12 -18.02
N GLN A 325 7.39 -12.67 -18.75
CA GLN A 325 7.14 -13.63 -19.83
C GLN A 325 6.55 -14.95 -19.31
N ALA A 326 7.07 -15.47 -18.20
CA ALA A 326 6.56 -16.70 -17.59
C ALA A 326 5.09 -16.53 -17.17
N ILE A 327 4.75 -15.40 -16.54
CA ILE A 327 3.39 -15.06 -16.15
C ILE A 327 2.48 -14.89 -17.36
N ALA A 328 2.89 -14.11 -18.36
CA ALA A 328 2.10 -13.85 -19.56
C ALA A 328 1.85 -15.14 -20.38
N SER A 329 2.75 -16.11 -20.31
CA SER A 329 2.63 -17.39 -21.00
C SER A 329 1.68 -18.39 -20.32
N ASN A 330 1.25 -18.13 -19.08
CA ASN A 330 0.40 -19.01 -18.30
C ASN A 330 -0.91 -18.33 -17.90
N ALA A 331 -2.04 -18.84 -18.40
CA ALA A 331 -3.36 -18.25 -18.19
C ALA A 331 -3.75 -18.15 -16.71
N ALA A 332 -3.43 -19.16 -15.90
CA ALA A 332 -3.71 -19.13 -14.46
C ALA A 332 -2.86 -18.08 -13.75
N SER A 333 -1.57 -17.98 -14.06
CA SER A 333 -0.70 -16.96 -13.49
C SER A 333 -1.15 -15.55 -13.84
N SER A 334 -1.42 -15.29 -15.12
CA SER A 334 -1.93 -13.98 -15.57
C SER A 334 -3.23 -13.62 -14.85
N ARG A 335 -4.16 -14.56 -14.71
CA ARG A 335 -5.45 -14.34 -14.02
C ARG A 335 -5.25 -13.97 -12.54
N ILE A 336 -4.35 -14.63 -11.82
CA ILE A 336 -4.04 -14.30 -10.42
C ILE A 336 -3.50 -12.86 -10.31
N ILE A 337 -2.58 -12.45 -11.19
CA ILE A 337 -2.08 -11.07 -11.23
C ILE A 337 -3.21 -10.07 -11.54
N HIS A 338 -4.07 -10.39 -12.51
CA HIS A 338 -5.22 -9.56 -12.85
C HIS A 338 -6.22 -9.44 -11.70
N ASN A 339 -6.40 -10.47 -10.87
CA ASN A 339 -7.24 -10.41 -9.68
C ASN A 339 -6.72 -9.42 -8.65
N GLY A 340 -5.41 -9.45 -8.38
CA GLY A 340 -4.75 -8.46 -7.52
C GLY A 340 -4.95 -7.05 -8.05
N LEU A 341 -4.66 -6.82 -9.34
CA LEU A 341 -4.86 -5.53 -10.01
C LEU A 341 -6.32 -5.02 -9.97
N LEU A 342 -7.30 -5.89 -10.22
CA LEU A 342 -8.71 -5.53 -10.14
C LEU A 342 -9.12 -5.18 -8.73
N SER A 343 -8.62 -5.91 -7.72
CA SER A 343 -8.91 -5.61 -6.33
C SER A 343 -8.31 -4.28 -5.89
N TYR A 344 -7.09 -3.97 -6.32
CA TYR A 344 -6.48 -2.65 -6.12
C TYR A 344 -7.31 -1.54 -6.76
N TRP A 345 -7.72 -1.72 -8.02
CA TRP A 345 -8.59 -0.76 -8.71
C TRP A 345 -9.86 -0.49 -7.90
N LEU A 346 -10.56 -1.52 -7.44
CA LEU A 346 -11.79 -1.40 -6.68
C LEU A 346 -11.61 -0.65 -5.34
N PHE A 347 -10.66 -1.09 -4.51
CA PHE A 347 -10.56 -0.66 -3.12
C PHE A 347 -9.60 0.51 -2.89
N GLN A 348 -8.77 0.83 -3.87
CA GLN A 348 -7.77 1.90 -3.76
C GLN A 348 -7.87 2.86 -4.95
N GLY A 349 -7.74 2.34 -6.18
CA GLY A 349 -7.63 3.11 -7.41
C GLY A 349 -8.80 4.06 -7.68
N LEU A 350 -10.05 3.55 -7.62
CA LEU A 350 -11.27 4.36 -7.82
C LEU A 350 -11.33 5.59 -6.90
N GLY A 351 -10.83 5.44 -5.66
CA GLY A 351 -10.79 6.51 -4.68
C GLY A 351 -9.60 7.47 -4.86
N ASN A 352 -8.45 6.95 -5.31
CA ASN A 352 -7.21 7.71 -5.44
C ASN A 352 -7.29 8.84 -6.47
N ASP A 353 -7.95 8.60 -7.59
CA ASP A 353 -8.16 9.59 -8.65
C ASP A 353 -9.57 10.19 -8.65
N ALA A 354 -10.38 9.86 -7.63
CA ALA A 354 -11.79 10.25 -7.51
C ALA A 354 -12.59 10.01 -8.81
N MET A 355 -12.44 8.81 -9.40
CA MET A 355 -13.20 8.36 -10.56
C MET A 355 -12.96 9.18 -11.84
N VAL A 356 -11.81 9.82 -11.99
CA VAL A 356 -11.49 10.62 -13.19
C VAL A 356 -11.13 9.71 -14.36
N ASP A 357 -10.06 8.91 -14.21
CA ASP A 357 -9.56 8.02 -15.25
C ASP A 357 -9.95 6.57 -14.96
N SER A 358 -9.91 6.17 -13.69
CA SER A 358 -10.26 4.83 -13.21
C SER A 358 -11.70 4.41 -13.56
N LYS A 359 -12.60 5.38 -13.77
CA LYS A 359 -13.99 5.10 -14.21
C LYS A 359 -14.07 4.44 -15.58
N THR A 360 -13.03 4.56 -16.42
CA THR A 360 -13.00 3.95 -17.77
C THR A 360 -13.16 2.43 -17.72
N LEU A 361 -12.73 1.79 -16.63
CA LEU A 361 -12.86 0.35 -16.42
C LEU A 361 -14.25 -0.09 -15.89
N LEU A 362 -15.14 0.84 -15.50
CA LEU A 362 -16.43 0.48 -14.90
C LEU A 362 -17.35 -0.27 -15.87
N ALA A 363 -17.47 0.22 -17.09
CA ALA A 363 -18.33 -0.40 -18.10
C ALA A 363 -17.89 -1.84 -18.43
N PRO A 364 -16.61 -2.10 -18.79
CA PRO A 364 -16.15 -3.47 -19.02
C PRO A 364 -16.20 -4.34 -17.76
N PHE A 365 -15.96 -3.78 -16.57
CA PHE A 365 -16.09 -4.53 -15.31
C PHE A 365 -17.54 -4.98 -15.06
N LYS A 366 -18.52 -4.07 -15.19
CA LYS A 366 -19.95 -4.41 -15.07
C LYS A 366 -20.39 -5.46 -16.09
N ALA A 367 -19.88 -5.37 -17.32
CA ALA A 367 -20.17 -6.35 -18.36
C ALA A 367 -19.52 -7.72 -18.12
N SER A 368 -18.50 -7.79 -17.25
CA SER A 368 -17.82 -9.04 -16.90
C SER A 368 -18.63 -9.92 -15.94
N LEU A 369 -19.70 -9.41 -15.33
CA LEU A 369 -20.61 -10.21 -14.51
C LEU A 369 -21.72 -10.79 -15.37
N VAL A 370 -21.69 -12.11 -15.61
CA VAL A 370 -22.68 -12.82 -16.43
C VAL A 370 -23.34 -13.88 -15.55
N GLU A 371 -24.66 -13.77 -15.36
CA GLU A 371 -25.45 -14.74 -14.58
C GLU A 371 -24.90 -15.02 -13.16
N GLY A 372 -24.29 -14.01 -12.51
CA GLY A 372 -23.72 -14.14 -11.17
C GLY A 372 -22.34 -14.81 -11.12
N GLN A 373 -21.65 -14.91 -12.25
CA GLN A 373 -20.26 -15.38 -12.34
C GLN A 373 -19.39 -14.37 -13.09
N TRP A 374 -18.13 -14.27 -12.67
CA TRP A 374 -17.16 -13.38 -13.31
C TRP A 374 -16.54 -14.00 -14.56
N GLN A 375 -16.49 -13.20 -15.63
CA GLN A 375 -15.90 -13.53 -16.92
C GLN A 375 -15.04 -12.35 -17.41
N PHE A 376 -13.77 -12.31 -17.01
CA PHE A 376 -12.91 -11.14 -17.19
C PHE A 376 -12.12 -11.05 -18.50
N SER A 377 -12.22 -12.05 -19.39
CA SER A 377 -11.38 -12.15 -20.59
C SER A 377 -11.30 -10.89 -21.47
N THR A 378 -12.37 -10.08 -21.50
CA THR A 378 -12.38 -8.78 -22.21
C THR A 378 -11.80 -7.66 -21.37
N LEU A 379 -12.14 -7.61 -20.07
CA LEU A 379 -11.64 -6.61 -19.13
C LEU A 379 -10.12 -6.68 -18.95
N ASP A 380 -9.53 -7.87 -18.98
CA ASP A 380 -8.09 -8.06 -18.74
C ASP A 380 -7.21 -7.26 -19.70
N LYS A 381 -7.65 -7.12 -20.96
CA LYS A 381 -6.95 -6.33 -21.96
C LYS A 381 -7.02 -4.83 -21.67
N GLU A 382 -8.17 -4.37 -21.20
CA GLU A 382 -8.36 -2.97 -20.82
C GLU A 382 -7.59 -2.65 -19.54
N LEU A 383 -7.60 -3.56 -18.56
CA LEU A 383 -6.83 -3.45 -17.32
C LEU A 383 -5.32 -3.38 -17.58
N GLN A 384 -4.79 -4.22 -18.47
CA GLN A 384 -3.36 -4.18 -18.86
C GLN A 384 -2.97 -2.88 -19.56
N ARG A 385 -3.92 -2.19 -20.21
CA ARG A 385 -3.69 -0.91 -20.89
C ARG A 385 -3.92 0.29 -19.97
N PHE A 386 -4.58 0.09 -18.84
CA PHE A 386 -4.85 1.11 -17.85
C PHE A 386 -3.55 1.43 -17.10
N GLY A 387 -2.69 2.25 -17.71
CA GLY A 387 -1.40 2.67 -17.16
C GLY A 387 -1.47 4.00 -16.40
N ARG A 388 -2.59 4.32 -15.75
CA ARG A 388 -2.79 5.61 -15.04
C ARG A 388 -3.08 5.39 -13.56
N TRP A 389 -2.15 4.71 -12.90
CA TRP A 389 -2.22 4.46 -11.46
C TRP A 389 -1.54 5.56 -10.65
N HIS A 390 -0.66 6.34 -11.27
CA HIS A 390 -0.08 7.55 -10.69
C HIS A 390 -1.12 8.67 -10.62
N PHE A 391 -0.97 9.56 -9.63
CA PHE A 391 -1.87 10.69 -9.45
C PHE A 391 -1.18 11.85 -8.73
N CYS A 392 -1.79 13.03 -8.82
CA CYS A 392 -1.33 14.23 -8.13
C CYS A 392 -2.42 14.83 -7.25
N LEU A 393 -2.00 15.57 -6.22
CA LEU A 393 -2.85 16.50 -5.48
C LEU A 393 -2.31 17.92 -5.63
N ASP A 394 -3.18 18.86 -5.97
CA ASP A 394 -2.85 20.28 -6.14
C ASP A 394 -2.81 21.06 -4.82
N THR A 395 -2.23 20.43 -3.80
CA THR A 395 -1.92 21.05 -2.51
C THR A 395 -0.62 21.86 -2.58
N PHE A 396 -0.29 22.58 -1.51
CA PHE A 396 1.05 23.11 -1.29
C PHE A 396 1.70 22.48 -0.03
N PRO A 397 2.84 21.77 -0.16
CA PRO A 397 3.50 21.33 -1.41
C PRO A 397 2.60 20.48 -2.30
N LYS A 398 2.89 20.44 -3.61
CA LYS A 398 2.20 19.52 -4.53
C LYS A 398 2.57 18.08 -4.15
N VAL A 399 1.60 17.18 -4.12
CA VAL A 399 1.86 15.74 -3.93
C VAL A 399 1.85 15.07 -5.29
N VAL A 400 2.89 14.29 -5.58
CA VAL A 400 3.04 13.49 -6.80
C VAL A 400 3.25 12.04 -6.37
N VAL A 401 2.28 11.18 -6.65
CA VAL A 401 2.36 9.74 -6.37
C VAL A 401 2.71 9.03 -7.66
N LEU A 402 3.83 8.30 -7.65
CA LEU A 402 4.34 7.60 -8.81
C LEU A 402 3.60 6.28 -9.07
N ASP A 403 3.92 5.64 -10.18
CA ASP A 403 3.66 4.22 -10.43
C ASP A 403 4.97 3.59 -10.90
N THR A 404 5.61 2.83 -10.00
CA THR A 404 6.91 2.19 -10.23
C THR A 404 6.80 0.69 -10.48
N ARG A 405 5.57 0.16 -10.55
CA ARG A 405 5.29 -1.28 -10.60
C ARG A 405 4.73 -1.67 -11.96
N THR A 406 3.88 -0.84 -12.58
CA THR A 406 3.39 -1.12 -13.94
C THR A 406 4.20 -0.46 -15.06
N HIS A 407 4.94 0.62 -14.76
CA HIS A 407 5.76 1.36 -15.72
C HIS A 407 7.26 1.04 -15.66
N ARG A 408 7.61 -0.22 -15.35
CA ARG A 408 9.02 -0.63 -15.23
C ARG A 408 9.73 -0.66 -16.58
N TRP A 409 10.94 -0.09 -16.62
CA TRP A 409 11.84 -0.18 -17.75
C TRP A 409 12.45 -1.58 -17.85
N ARG A 410 12.07 -2.36 -18.86
CA ARG A 410 12.62 -3.71 -19.08
C ARG A 410 14.09 -3.66 -19.49
N ASN A 411 14.93 -4.48 -18.86
CA ASN A 411 16.32 -4.66 -19.29
C ASN A 411 16.37 -5.46 -20.61
N GLU A 412 16.74 -4.80 -21.71
CA GLU A 412 16.78 -5.41 -23.04
C GLU A 412 18.01 -6.29 -23.28
N GLN A 413 19.05 -6.20 -22.44
CA GLN A 413 20.29 -6.96 -22.60
C GLN A 413 20.29 -8.26 -21.81
N ASN A 414 19.76 -8.24 -20.59
CA ASN A 414 19.65 -9.41 -19.72
C ASN A 414 18.27 -9.46 -19.05
N PHE A 415 17.42 -10.36 -19.52
CA PHE A 415 16.02 -10.48 -19.08
C PHE A 415 15.89 -11.02 -17.64
N ALA A 416 16.98 -11.58 -17.09
CA ALA A 416 17.04 -12.06 -15.71
C ALA A 416 17.55 -10.98 -14.73
N GLU A 417 17.98 -9.82 -15.22
CA GLU A 417 18.34 -8.68 -14.37
C GLU A 417 17.09 -7.86 -14.00
N PRO A 418 17.08 -7.21 -12.82
CA PRO A 418 15.99 -6.35 -12.40
C PRO A 418 15.70 -5.24 -13.43
N SER A 419 14.42 -5.02 -13.71
CA SER A 419 13.91 -3.91 -14.51
C SER A 419 14.11 -2.58 -13.77
N GLY A 420 14.29 -1.49 -14.51
CA GLY A 420 14.30 -0.14 -13.93
C GLY A 420 12.92 0.27 -13.44
N LEU A 421 12.83 1.04 -12.36
CA LEU A 421 11.54 1.33 -11.71
C LEU A 421 10.59 2.22 -12.51
N MET A 422 11.09 3.04 -13.46
CA MET A 422 10.27 3.86 -14.34
C MET A 422 10.87 3.93 -15.75
N ASP A 423 10.01 3.87 -16.76
CA ASP A 423 10.36 4.04 -18.16
C ASP A 423 10.64 5.50 -18.55
N TRP A 424 11.04 5.72 -19.82
CA TRP A 424 11.35 7.06 -20.33
C TRP A 424 10.15 8.00 -20.34
N GLU A 425 8.98 7.48 -20.72
CA GLU A 425 7.77 8.27 -20.94
C GLU A 425 7.29 8.83 -19.61
N MET A 426 7.18 7.98 -18.59
CA MET A 426 6.79 8.40 -17.24
C MET A 426 7.83 9.32 -16.59
N LEU A 427 9.13 9.15 -16.87
CA LEU A 427 10.16 10.10 -16.40
C LEU A 427 10.04 11.47 -17.07
N MET A 428 9.57 11.54 -18.31
CA MET A 428 9.30 12.81 -19.00
C MET A 428 8.04 13.47 -18.46
N GLU A 429 6.97 12.72 -18.22
CA GLU A 429 5.74 13.22 -17.59
C GLU A 429 6.01 13.73 -16.16
N LEU A 430 6.82 12.99 -15.38
CA LEU A 430 7.27 13.42 -14.06
C LEU A 430 8.05 14.74 -14.15
N GLN A 431 8.98 14.86 -15.11
CA GLN A 431 9.73 16.09 -15.31
C GLN A 431 8.78 17.28 -15.55
N GLU A 432 7.79 17.13 -16.42
CA GLU A 432 6.80 18.17 -16.71
C GLU A 432 5.97 18.53 -15.48
N THR A 433 5.55 17.53 -14.71
CA THR A 433 4.77 17.68 -13.47
C THR A 433 5.53 18.44 -12.37
N LEU A 434 6.86 18.32 -12.34
CA LEU A 434 7.71 18.96 -11.32
C LEU A 434 8.09 20.40 -11.67
N ILE A 435 7.97 20.82 -12.95
CA ILE A 435 8.38 22.15 -13.39
C ILE A 435 7.53 23.24 -12.71
N ASN A 436 8.16 24.36 -12.36
CA ASN A 436 7.53 25.56 -11.78
C ASN A 436 6.89 25.38 -10.38
N HIS A 437 7.14 24.27 -9.69
CA HIS A 437 6.75 24.10 -8.28
C HIS A 437 7.89 24.48 -7.34
N GLU A 438 7.61 25.20 -6.26
CA GLU A 438 8.65 25.56 -5.26
C GLU A 438 9.02 24.37 -4.37
N ALA A 439 8.01 23.59 -3.95
CA ALA A 439 8.14 22.44 -3.08
C ALA A 439 7.22 21.31 -3.55
N VAL A 440 7.71 20.07 -3.50
CA VAL A 440 6.97 18.86 -3.87
C VAL A 440 7.18 17.74 -2.84
N ILE A 441 6.11 16.99 -2.58
CA ILE A 441 6.15 15.68 -1.94
C ILE A 441 6.02 14.62 -3.04
N LEU A 442 7.04 13.80 -3.23
CA LEU A 442 7.07 12.69 -4.17
C LEU A 442 6.85 11.39 -3.40
N VAL A 443 5.93 10.53 -3.83
CA VAL A 443 5.68 9.23 -3.19
C VAL A 443 6.13 8.12 -4.13
N SER A 444 7.02 7.25 -3.65
CA SER A 444 7.59 6.10 -4.38
C SER A 444 7.60 4.90 -3.43
N PRO A 445 7.08 3.72 -3.79
CA PRO A 445 7.04 2.57 -2.90
C PRO A 445 8.44 2.17 -2.43
N PRO A 446 9.38 1.79 -3.31
CA PRO A 446 10.74 1.58 -2.86
C PRO A 446 11.49 2.92 -2.68
N PRO A 447 12.47 2.99 -1.75
CA PRO A 447 13.29 4.19 -1.56
C PRO A 447 14.16 4.56 -2.76
N VAL A 448 14.12 5.83 -3.19
CA VAL A 448 15.01 6.37 -4.23
C VAL A 448 16.46 6.42 -3.73
N PHE A 449 16.64 6.88 -2.48
CA PHE A 449 17.93 6.97 -1.82
C PHE A 449 18.04 5.99 -0.65
N GLY A 450 18.11 4.68 -0.96
CA GLY A 450 18.30 3.62 0.04
C GLY A 450 19.72 3.47 0.63
N VAL A 451 19.82 2.57 1.62
CA VAL A 451 21.04 2.14 2.34
C VAL A 451 21.89 1.25 1.43
N LYS A 452 23.15 1.61 1.16
CA LYS A 452 23.99 0.89 0.17
C LYS A 452 24.44 -0.50 0.63
N SER A 453 24.52 -0.74 1.93
CA SER A 453 24.92 -2.04 2.49
C SER A 453 23.94 -3.17 2.17
N ILE A 454 22.73 -2.89 1.69
CA ILE A 454 21.77 -3.90 1.24
C ILE A 454 22.31 -4.73 0.07
N GLU A 455 22.92 -4.09 -0.94
CA GLU A 455 23.50 -4.79 -2.11
C GLU A 455 24.71 -5.67 -1.71
N ALA A 456 25.53 -5.19 -0.76
CA ALA A 456 26.69 -5.93 -0.25
C ALA A 456 26.31 -7.12 0.63
N ILE A 457 25.18 -7.02 1.35
CA ILE A 457 24.66 -8.11 2.19
C ILE A 457 23.94 -9.16 1.34
N GLN A 458 23.21 -8.79 0.29
CA GLN A 458 22.65 -9.74 -0.68
C GLN A 458 23.75 -10.64 -1.28
N ALA A 459 24.89 -10.05 -1.67
CA ALA A 459 26.05 -10.82 -2.15
C ALA A 459 26.65 -11.76 -1.10
N ALA A 460 26.65 -11.37 0.19
CA ALA A 460 27.17 -12.20 1.28
C ALA A 460 26.20 -13.30 1.75
N PHE A 461 24.88 -13.07 1.69
CA PHE A 461 23.87 -14.03 2.12
C PHE A 461 23.54 -15.10 1.07
N ASN A 462 23.67 -14.79 -0.22
CA ASN A 462 23.68 -15.79 -1.28
C ASN A 462 24.78 -16.86 -1.09
N ILE A 463 25.85 -16.54 -0.34
CA ILE A 463 26.93 -17.49 0.01
C ILE A 463 26.55 -18.36 1.23
N CYS A 464 25.65 -17.91 2.10
CA CYS A 464 25.27 -18.60 3.35
C CYS A 464 23.94 -19.37 3.29
N GLY A 465 23.25 -19.40 2.14
CA GLY A 465 22.08 -20.26 1.91
C GLY A 465 20.82 -19.90 2.71
N GLN A 466 20.72 -18.66 3.19
CA GLN A 466 19.51 -18.08 3.79
C GLN A 466 19.10 -16.91 2.89
N PRO A 467 18.04 -17.02 2.07
CA PRO A 467 17.57 -15.90 1.26
C PRO A 467 17.03 -14.81 2.18
N LEU A 468 17.46 -13.58 1.95
CA LEU A 468 17.03 -12.41 2.71
C LEU A 468 15.76 -11.81 2.10
N MET A 469 14.82 -11.43 2.96
CA MET A 469 13.66 -10.56 2.67
C MET A 469 14.13 -9.12 2.46
N VAL A 470 14.91 -8.85 1.42
CA VAL A 470 15.35 -7.50 1.10
C VAL A 470 15.24 -7.31 -0.40
N ASP A 471 14.28 -6.51 -0.81
CA ASP A 471 13.92 -6.33 -2.22
C ASP A 471 15.05 -5.65 -3.00
N VAL A 472 15.31 -6.17 -4.19
CA VAL A 472 16.27 -5.61 -5.15
C VAL A 472 15.56 -4.50 -5.95
N GLU A 473 14.85 -3.62 -5.24
CA GLU A 473 14.02 -2.54 -5.76
C GLU A 473 14.79 -1.22 -5.82
N ASN A 474 16.07 -1.25 -6.16
CA ASN A 474 16.88 -0.05 -6.11
C ASN A 474 16.66 0.78 -7.39
N TRP A 475 16.21 2.03 -7.24
CA TRP A 475 16.25 3.03 -8.31
C TRP A 475 17.60 3.10 -9.03
N MET A 476 18.70 2.77 -8.34
CA MET A 476 20.06 2.78 -8.89
C MET A 476 20.45 1.49 -9.63
N ALA A 477 19.60 0.46 -9.67
CA ALA A 477 19.86 -0.80 -10.37
C ALA A 477 19.96 -0.60 -11.89
N HIS A 478 19.13 0.29 -12.45
CA HIS A 478 19.14 0.64 -13.87
C HIS A 478 19.74 2.04 -14.12
N GLU A 479 20.86 2.12 -14.83
CA GLU A 479 21.64 3.36 -14.97
C GLU A 479 20.90 4.47 -15.72
N GLY A 480 20.06 4.11 -16.70
CA GLY A 480 19.34 5.08 -17.53
C GLY A 480 18.28 5.86 -16.75
N SER A 481 17.42 5.15 -16.04
CA SER A 481 16.31 5.75 -15.27
C SER A 481 16.84 6.52 -14.06
N ALA A 482 17.81 5.96 -13.33
CA ALA A 482 18.50 6.61 -12.23
C ALA A 482 19.13 7.96 -12.64
N LYS A 483 19.88 7.96 -13.73
CA LYS A 483 20.58 9.16 -14.22
C LYS A 483 19.57 10.23 -14.64
N LYS A 484 18.52 9.84 -15.36
CA LYS A 484 17.48 10.78 -15.80
C LYS A 484 16.74 11.41 -14.61
N LEU A 485 16.36 10.63 -13.59
CA LEU A 485 15.75 11.16 -12.37
C LEU A 485 16.66 12.17 -11.66
N LEU A 486 17.94 11.83 -11.50
CA LEU A 486 18.92 12.75 -10.91
C LEU A 486 19.12 14.01 -11.76
N ASP A 487 19.07 13.90 -13.08
CA ASP A 487 19.17 15.05 -13.98
C ASP A 487 17.93 15.95 -13.86
N ILE A 488 16.73 15.38 -13.69
CA ILE A 488 15.49 16.13 -13.40
C ILE A 488 15.71 16.99 -12.14
N PHE A 489 16.11 16.38 -11.03
CA PHE A 489 16.34 17.09 -9.76
C PHE A 489 17.47 18.14 -9.79
N LYS A 490 18.29 18.20 -10.86
CA LYS A 490 19.36 19.22 -11.00
C LYS A 490 18.93 20.42 -11.84
N ARG A 491 17.79 20.35 -12.55
CA ARG A 491 17.35 21.42 -13.46
C ARG A 491 16.88 22.63 -12.66
N ALA A 492 17.23 23.83 -13.13
CA ALA A 492 16.91 25.09 -12.44
C ALA A 492 15.41 25.42 -12.33
N ASP A 493 14.56 24.74 -13.12
CA ASP A 493 13.11 24.91 -13.17
C ASP A 493 12.34 23.84 -12.36
N THR A 494 13.05 22.99 -11.62
CA THR A 494 12.48 21.97 -10.74
C THR A 494 12.47 22.42 -9.28
N PRO A 495 11.74 21.72 -8.38
CA PRO A 495 11.52 22.20 -7.02
C PRO A 495 12.80 22.34 -6.20
N LYS A 496 12.87 23.44 -5.43
CA LYS A 496 13.98 23.69 -4.50
C LYS A 496 13.93 22.75 -3.31
N GLU A 497 12.73 22.39 -2.89
CA GLU A 497 12.46 21.43 -1.81
C GLU A 497 11.75 20.21 -2.40
N THR A 498 12.35 19.03 -2.28
CA THR A 498 11.70 17.75 -2.64
C THR A 498 11.71 16.83 -1.44
N ILE A 499 10.54 16.37 -1.00
CA ILE A 499 10.40 15.37 0.06
C ILE A 499 9.93 14.08 -0.59
N ILE A 500 10.77 13.05 -0.57
CA ILE A 500 10.47 11.73 -1.10
C ILE A 500 9.99 10.86 0.06
N LEU A 501 8.76 10.34 -0.04
CA LEU A 501 8.16 9.41 0.88
C LEU A 501 8.23 8.00 0.31
N SER A 502 8.74 7.04 1.09
CA SER A 502 8.87 5.65 0.64
C SER A 502 8.58 4.58 1.70
N GLY A 503 8.30 3.39 1.23
CA GLY A 503 7.92 2.19 1.95
C GLY A 503 8.78 0.97 1.62
N ASP A 504 8.15 -0.22 1.63
CA ASP A 504 8.63 -1.47 1.01
C ASP A 504 9.97 -2.04 1.53
N VAL A 505 10.39 -1.69 2.75
CA VAL A 505 11.67 -2.19 3.30
C VAL A 505 11.57 -2.66 4.75
N HIS A 506 10.39 -2.56 5.37
CA HIS A 506 10.07 -2.95 6.75
C HIS A 506 10.89 -2.26 7.85
N TYR A 507 11.57 -1.15 7.52
CA TYR A 507 12.24 -0.29 8.49
C TYR A 507 12.17 1.19 8.07
N SER A 508 12.42 2.07 9.03
CA SER A 508 12.31 3.51 8.85
C SER A 508 13.67 4.22 8.93
N PHE A 509 13.86 5.26 8.13
CA PHE A 509 15.06 6.09 8.11
C PHE A 509 14.81 7.48 7.53
N CYS A 510 15.75 8.40 7.74
CA CYS A 510 15.69 9.77 7.24
C CYS A 510 17.05 10.21 6.69
N PHE A 511 17.12 10.50 5.39
CA PHE A 511 18.32 11.04 4.74
C PHE A 511 18.03 12.41 4.12
N SER A 512 19.04 13.29 4.10
CA SER A 512 19.04 14.45 3.21
C SER A 512 20.07 14.25 2.11
N VAL A 513 19.73 14.71 0.91
CA VAL A 513 20.55 14.58 -0.28
C VAL A 513 20.72 15.97 -0.89
N GLN A 514 21.97 16.33 -1.15
CA GLN A 514 22.35 17.57 -1.80
C GLN A 514 23.14 17.28 -3.07
N SER A 515 22.90 18.06 -4.13
CA SER A 515 23.73 17.96 -5.34
C SER A 515 25.05 18.69 -5.13
N ARG A 516 26.18 18.01 -5.38
CA ARG A 516 27.52 18.63 -5.27
C ARG A 516 27.81 19.65 -6.38
N PHE A 517 27.11 19.56 -7.52
CA PHE A 517 27.34 20.38 -8.71
C PHE A 517 26.01 20.89 -9.33
N GLY A 518 25.01 21.17 -8.50
CA GLY A 518 23.69 21.65 -8.95
C GLY A 518 23.73 23.09 -9.48
N ARG A 519 22.82 23.42 -10.41
CA ARG A 519 22.64 24.78 -10.94
C ARG A 519 21.95 25.75 -9.95
N HIS A 520 21.42 25.21 -8.85
CA HIS A 520 20.77 25.91 -7.75
C HIS A 520 20.77 25.01 -6.50
N HIS A 521 20.51 25.59 -5.33
CA HIS A 521 20.46 24.85 -4.07
C HIS A 521 19.16 24.04 -3.99
N ASN A 522 19.28 22.72 -4.17
CA ASN A 522 18.17 21.78 -4.07
C ASN A 522 18.34 20.89 -2.85
N ARG A 523 17.31 20.88 -2.00
CA ARG A 523 17.24 20.08 -0.79
C ARG A 523 16.27 18.94 -1.02
N ILE A 524 16.80 17.73 -1.07
CA ILE A 524 16.01 16.51 -1.25
C ILE A 524 16.04 15.75 0.07
N TRP A 525 14.87 15.35 0.57
CA TRP A 525 14.73 14.48 1.73
C TRP A 525 14.23 13.12 1.29
N GLN A 526 14.86 12.04 1.76
CA GLN A 526 14.31 10.69 1.66
C GLN A 526 13.80 10.30 3.05
N LEU A 527 12.49 10.23 3.18
CA LEU A 527 11.80 9.86 4.40
C LEU A 527 11.15 8.50 4.17
N THR A 528 11.65 7.48 4.85
CA THR A 528 11.11 6.12 4.73
C THR A 528 10.46 5.74 6.05
N ALA A 529 9.21 5.28 5.95
CA ALA A 529 8.42 4.78 7.06
C ALA A 529 7.73 3.48 6.61
N SER A 530 8.42 2.36 6.80
CA SER A 530 7.95 1.06 6.35
C SER A 530 7.74 0.13 7.54
N GLY A 531 6.54 -0.43 7.64
CA GLY A 531 6.11 -1.30 8.74
C GLY A 531 5.01 -0.69 9.60
N ILE A 532 3.87 -0.29 9.03
CA ILE A 532 2.67 0.07 9.80
C ILE A 532 2.34 -1.05 10.80
N LYS A 533 2.42 -2.30 10.32
CA LYS A 533 2.36 -3.53 11.11
C LYS A 533 3.31 -4.56 10.50
N ASN A 534 4.59 -4.23 10.48
CA ASN A 534 5.67 -5.14 10.11
C ASN A 534 6.97 -4.68 10.79
N GLU A 535 7.93 -5.58 11.00
CA GLU A 535 9.25 -5.22 11.52
C GLU A 535 10.33 -6.00 10.78
N PHE A 536 11.38 -5.31 10.36
CA PHE A 536 12.56 -5.97 9.85
C PHE A 536 13.41 -6.57 11.00
N PRO A 537 14.06 -7.74 10.84
CA PRO A 537 14.80 -8.39 11.93
C PRO A 537 15.86 -7.49 12.61
N LYS A 538 15.65 -7.17 13.90
CA LYS A 538 16.49 -6.23 14.69
C LYS A 538 17.98 -6.51 14.66
N LYS A 539 18.38 -7.78 14.75
CA LYS A 539 19.81 -8.20 14.71
C LYS A 539 20.44 -7.89 13.35
N LEU A 540 19.69 -8.06 12.27
CA LEU A 540 20.17 -7.83 10.92
C LEU A 540 20.28 -6.33 10.64
N ILE A 541 19.31 -5.52 11.09
CA ILE A 541 19.40 -4.06 11.02
C ILE A 541 20.60 -3.52 11.80
N ALA A 542 20.87 -4.02 13.00
CA ALA A 542 22.04 -3.58 13.76
C ALA A 542 23.36 -3.89 13.02
N CYS A 543 23.40 -5.00 12.26
CA CYS A 543 24.52 -5.34 11.40
C CYS A 543 24.60 -4.39 10.19
N LEU A 544 23.47 -4.19 9.49
CA LEU A 544 23.34 -3.28 8.35
C LEU A 544 23.78 -1.86 8.69
N ASP A 545 23.29 -1.30 9.79
CA ASP A 545 23.61 0.06 10.23
C ASP A 545 25.12 0.21 10.54
N LYS A 546 25.71 -0.81 11.17
CA LYS A 546 27.15 -0.84 11.46
C LYS A 546 27.98 -0.95 10.18
N LEU A 547 27.61 -1.83 9.26
CA LEU A 547 28.31 -2.02 7.99
C LEU A 547 28.21 -0.76 7.13
N ASP A 548 27.02 -0.17 7.02
CA ASP A 548 26.80 1.05 6.24
C ASP A 548 27.57 2.24 6.81
N SER A 549 27.66 2.35 8.14
CA SER A 549 28.46 3.37 8.82
C SER A 549 29.97 3.20 8.58
N ILE A 550 30.46 1.96 8.50
CA ILE A 550 31.88 1.65 8.25
C ILE A 550 32.24 1.86 6.78
N PHE A 551 31.44 1.32 5.86
CA PHE A 551 31.78 1.28 4.43
C PHE A 551 31.31 2.51 3.65
N TYR A 552 30.28 3.21 4.11
CA TYR A 552 29.67 4.32 3.37
C TYR A 552 29.49 5.60 4.22
N GLY A 553 30.19 5.71 5.35
CA GLY A 553 30.30 6.97 6.09
C GLY A 553 30.88 8.10 5.21
N PRO A 554 30.70 9.38 5.60
CA PRO A 554 31.17 10.55 4.82
C PRO A 554 32.65 10.49 4.42
N TRP A 555 33.46 9.87 5.28
CA TRP A 555 34.91 9.68 5.17
C TRP A 555 35.33 8.54 4.23
N SER A 556 34.41 7.73 3.73
CA SER A 556 34.74 6.50 3.01
C SER A 556 35.19 6.77 1.57
N PRO A 557 36.36 6.25 1.14
CA PRO A 557 36.82 6.34 -0.25
C PRO A 557 35.92 5.56 -1.21
N LEU A 558 35.11 4.60 -0.72
CA LEU A 558 34.15 3.85 -1.55
C LEU A 558 33.08 4.76 -2.15
N ASN A 559 32.79 5.91 -1.53
CA ASN A 559 31.85 6.90 -2.08
C ASN A 559 32.31 7.46 -3.44
N PHE A 560 33.62 7.44 -3.73
CA PHE A 560 34.19 7.86 -5.02
C PHE A 560 33.92 6.87 -6.16
N PHE A 561 33.74 5.59 -5.83
CA PHE A 561 33.46 4.53 -6.80
C PHE A 561 31.96 4.26 -6.97
N THR A 562 31.13 4.87 -6.12
CA THR A 562 29.67 4.72 -6.23
C THR A 562 29.10 5.69 -7.25
N LYS A 563 28.06 5.25 -7.97
CA LYS A 563 27.33 6.03 -8.99
C LYS A 563 26.73 7.37 -8.46
N ARG A 564 26.74 7.58 -7.14
CA ARG A 564 26.30 8.80 -6.43
C ARG A 564 27.42 9.81 -6.14
N TRP A 565 28.62 9.71 -6.70
CA TRP A 565 29.72 10.66 -6.41
C TRP A 565 29.35 12.15 -6.60
N GLN A 566 28.35 12.44 -7.44
CA GLN A 566 27.83 13.79 -7.68
C GLN A 566 26.79 14.27 -6.65
N MET A 567 26.41 13.45 -5.67
CA MET A 567 25.45 13.77 -4.61
C MET A 567 26.07 13.49 -3.24
N GLU A 568 25.81 14.38 -2.28
CA GLU A 568 26.16 14.19 -0.88
C GLU A 568 24.92 13.71 -0.14
N VAL A 569 25.04 12.57 0.55
CA VAL A 569 23.95 11.95 1.32
C VAL A 569 24.30 12.03 2.80
N ASN A 570 23.51 12.76 3.56
CA ASN A 570 23.64 12.90 5.00
C ASN A 570 22.55 12.08 5.68
N LYS A 571 22.96 11.31 6.70
CA LYS A 571 22.05 10.47 7.47
C LYS A 571 21.66 11.17 8.75
N HIS A 572 20.38 11.15 9.07
CA HIS A 572 19.83 11.80 10.26
C HIS A 572 19.55 10.75 11.32
N PRO A 573 20.14 10.85 12.52
CA PRO A 573 19.89 9.89 13.59
C PRO A 573 18.58 10.19 14.33
N VAL A 574 18.06 9.22 15.07
CA VAL A 574 16.94 9.44 15.99
C VAL A 574 17.42 10.13 17.27
N TYR A 575 16.65 11.10 17.77
CA TYR A 575 16.86 11.70 19.09
C TYR A 575 16.83 10.61 20.17
N HIS A 576 17.97 10.39 20.83
CA HIS A 576 18.07 9.51 21.99
C HIS A 576 18.95 10.14 23.07
N ALA A 577 18.54 9.98 24.34
CA ALA A 577 19.26 10.49 25.51
C ALA A 577 20.61 9.79 25.80
N THR A 578 20.92 8.67 25.11
CA THR A 578 22.15 7.88 25.33
C THR A 578 23.08 7.89 24.11
N LYS A 579 24.39 7.67 24.35
CA LYS A 579 25.53 7.96 23.44
C LYS A 579 25.56 7.26 22.06
N LYS A 580 24.61 6.40 21.70
CA LYS A 580 24.55 5.78 20.36
C LYS A 580 23.14 5.93 19.81
N GLN A 581 22.99 6.85 18.85
CA GLN A 581 21.73 7.10 18.18
C GLN A 581 21.67 6.27 16.89
N PRO A 582 20.67 5.39 16.71
CA PRO A 582 20.54 4.61 15.49
C PRO A 582 20.05 5.48 14.33
N TYR A 583 20.50 5.16 13.12
CA TYR A 583 20.00 5.78 11.88
C TYR A 583 18.82 5.02 11.27
N LEU A 584 18.69 3.73 11.61
CA LEU A 584 17.64 2.83 11.13
C LEU A 584 16.75 2.40 12.31
N VAL A 585 15.43 2.47 12.11
CA VAL A 585 14.44 2.05 13.10
C VAL A 585 13.67 0.86 12.56
N SER A 586 13.84 -0.29 13.22
CA SER A 586 13.21 -1.58 12.86
C SER A 586 11.76 -1.69 13.33
N ASN A 587 11.39 -0.94 14.37
CA ASN A 587 10.08 -1.04 14.99
C ASN A 587 8.97 -0.56 14.06
N SER A 588 7.82 -1.22 14.14
CA SER A 588 6.63 -0.85 13.38
C SER A 588 6.21 0.58 13.68
N ALA A 589 5.96 1.37 12.65
CA ALA A 589 5.60 2.78 12.81
C ALA A 589 4.75 3.30 11.66
N ILE A 590 3.99 4.34 11.95
CA ILE A 590 3.53 5.32 10.96
C ILE A 590 4.24 6.63 11.21
N SER A 591 4.63 7.34 10.16
CA SER A 591 5.33 8.62 10.30
C SER A 591 4.41 9.82 10.31
N LEU A 592 4.79 10.85 11.07
CA LEU A 592 4.25 12.19 10.97
C LEU A 592 5.31 13.11 10.35
N ILE A 593 4.98 13.68 9.19
CA ILE A 593 5.74 14.74 8.53
C ILE A 593 5.10 16.07 8.89
N SER A 594 5.85 16.94 9.58
CA SER A 594 5.43 18.33 9.82
C SER A 594 6.16 19.28 8.88
N LEU A 595 5.40 20.17 8.26
CA LEU A 595 5.86 21.10 7.24
C LEU A 595 5.63 22.55 7.68
N LYS A 596 6.55 23.44 7.28
CA LYS A 596 6.42 24.88 7.44
C LYS A 596 6.78 25.56 6.12
N GLN A 597 5.81 26.25 5.50
CA GLN A 597 5.97 26.88 4.19
C GLN A 597 6.52 25.89 3.14
N GLY A 598 5.98 24.67 3.13
CA GLY A 598 6.37 23.59 2.22
C GLY A 598 7.71 22.90 2.52
N LYS A 599 8.46 23.37 3.52
CA LYS A 599 9.74 22.78 3.94
C LYS A 599 9.54 21.79 5.08
N LEU A 600 10.35 20.72 5.09
CA LEU A 600 10.41 19.79 6.21
C LEU A 600 10.82 20.53 7.49
N ALA A 601 9.99 20.42 8.52
CA ALA A 601 10.23 21.02 9.84
C ALA A 601 10.42 19.96 10.94
N LYS A 602 9.71 18.83 10.85
CA LYS A 602 9.83 17.72 11.80
C LYS A 602 9.49 16.41 11.11
N TYR A 603 10.17 15.34 11.51
CA TYR A 603 9.88 13.97 11.09
C TYR A 603 9.87 13.04 12.29
N GLU A 604 8.70 12.46 12.57
CA GLU A 604 8.46 11.56 13.70
C GLU A 604 7.96 10.21 13.23
N LEU A 605 8.25 9.17 14.00
CA LEU A 605 7.70 7.84 13.90
C LEU A 605 6.84 7.58 15.13
N TRP A 606 5.57 7.24 14.90
CA TRP A 606 4.61 6.88 15.93
C TRP A 606 4.43 5.38 15.92
N HIS A 607 4.77 4.74 17.03
CA HIS A 607 4.73 3.30 17.19
C HIS A 607 3.40 2.84 17.78
N GLY A 608 2.94 1.64 17.42
CA GLY A 608 1.69 1.08 17.95
C GLY A 608 1.70 0.78 19.46
N ASP A 609 2.86 0.84 20.12
CA ASP A 609 2.98 0.76 21.58
C ASP A 609 2.85 2.12 22.31
N GLY A 610 2.62 3.21 21.54
CA GLY A 610 2.48 4.56 22.04
C GLY A 610 3.79 5.36 22.12
N SER A 611 4.94 4.74 21.87
CA SER A 611 6.22 5.45 21.82
C SER A 611 6.37 6.29 20.56
N ILE A 612 7.18 7.35 20.65
CA ILE A 612 7.45 8.28 19.55
C ILE A 612 8.96 8.44 19.39
N ASN A 613 9.45 8.20 18.18
CA ASN A 613 10.82 8.49 17.79
C ASN A 613 10.84 9.72 16.87
N GLN A 614 11.82 10.60 17.03
CA GLN A 614 11.98 11.78 16.18
C GLN A 614 13.39 11.80 15.58
N PHE A 615 13.51 12.11 14.29
CA PHE A 615 14.82 12.29 13.65
C PHE A 615 15.39 13.70 13.90
N CYS A 616 16.71 13.79 14.08
CA CYS A 616 17.46 15.04 14.19
C CYS A 616 17.82 15.53 12.79
N LEU A 617 17.18 16.62 12.34
CA LEU A 617 17.22 17.05 10.94
C LEU A 617 18.30 18.10 10.62
N ASP A 618 19.04 18.60 11.62
CA ASP A 618 20.08 19.64 11.46
C ASP A 618 19.67 20.79 10.54
N LEU A 619 18.47 21.35 10.79
CA LEU A 619 17.89 22.44 9.99
C LEU A 619 18.55 23.79 10.37
N GLU A 620 19.67 24.12 9.73
CA GLU A 620 20.21 25.50 9.70
C GLU A 620 19.61 26.35 8.56
#